data_AF-A0A1M5FZH6-F1
#
_entry.id   AF-A0A1M5FZH6-F1
#
_cell.length_a   1.000
_cell.length_b   1.000
_cell.length_c   1.000
_cell.angle_alpha   90.00
_cell.angle_beta   90.00
_cell.angle_gamma   90.00
#
_symmetry.space_group_name_H-M   'P 1'
#
loop_
_entity.id
_entity.type
_entity.pdbx_description
1 polymer ?
#
loop_
_entity_poly.entity_id
_entity_poly.type
_entity_poly.pdbx_seq_one_letter_code
_entity_poly.pdbx_strand_id
1 'polypeptide(L)'
;MGICLDELRLLVIRPTLKHLRAWSQGMENLLLGTAAQESQLGFHLKQGRRHGLGIYQIQPHTHQDIWDEYLIDYPALASKVRGLASQRDFLDHPHSELTTNLRYATAIAWLIYRSARVYKVEETDVATMARLWHQHFHHGPSASARDFECSYARLVNGADPTDSAPRYSAAARPPPLRSPPHLESKSAPASVLNVRP
;
A
#
# COMPACT_ATOMS: atom_id res chain seq x y z
N MET A 1 -14.48 4.65 -2.97
CA MET A 1 -14.08 4.09 -1.67
C MET A 1 -13.42 2.75 -1.93
N GLY A 2 -12.23 2.50 -1.37
CA GLY A 2 -11.58 1.19 -1.44
C GLY A 2 -12.23 0.18 -0.50
N ILE A 3 -11.75 -1.07 -0.49
CA ILE A 3 -12.22 -2.10 0.43
C ILE A 3 -11.62 -1.83 1.82
N CYS A 4 -12.41 -2.05 2.88
CA CYS A 4 -11.91 -1.96 4.25
C CYS A 4 -10.79 -2.97 4.49
N LEU A 5 -9.70 -2.54 5.13
CA LEU A 5 -8.54 -3.39 5.40
C LEU A 5 -8.92 -4.67 6.15
N ASP A 6 -9.74 -4.54 7.21
CA ASP A 6 -10.15 -5.66 8.05
C ASP A 6 -11.07 -6.62 7.31
N GLU A 7 -11.96 -6.12 6.46
CA GLU A 7 -12.82 -6.95 5.62
C GLU A 7 -12.00 -7.73 4.58
N LEU A 8 -11.07 -7.05 3.89
CA LEU A 8 -10.17 -7.70 2.95
C LEU A 8 -9.35 -8.79 3.64
N ARG A 9 -8.79 -8.50 4.82
CA ARG A 9 -8.00 -9.45 5.61
C ARG A 9 -8.85 -10.65 6.03
N LEU A 10 -9.96 -10.41 6.72
CA LEU A 10 -10.71 -11.44 7.43
C LEU A 10 -11.70 -12.21 6.55
N LEU A 11 -12.26 -11.58 5.51
CA LEU A 11 -13.30 -12.19 4.67
C LEU A 11 -12.75 -12.74 3.35
N VAL A 12 -11.63 -12.19 2.86
CA VAL A 12 -11.03 -12.58 1.58
C VAL A 12 -9.69 -13.30 1.76
N ILE A 13 -8.67 -12.61 2.26
CA ILE A 13 -7.29 -13.12 2.24
C ILE A 13 -7.13 -14.32 3.15
N ARG A 14 -7.50 -14.19 4.43
CA ARG A 14 -7.36 -15.25 5.41
C ARG A 14 -8.15 -16.51 5.02
N PRO A 15 -9.45 -16.44 4.64
CA PRO A 15 -10.20 -17.63 4.24
C PRO A 15 -9.63 -18.29 2.98
N THR A 16 -9.17 -17.51 2.00
CA THR A 16 -8.58 -18.04 0.76
C THR A 16 -7.29 -18.80 1.06
N LEU A 17 -6.37 -18.21 1.83
CA LEU A 17 -5.13 -18.88 2.22
C LEU A 17 -5.39 -20.15 3.05
N LYS A 18 -6.39 -20.12 3.94
CA LYS A 18 -6.79 -21.31 4.71
C LYS A 18 -7.35 -22.41 3.80
N HIS A 19 -8.19 -22.06 2.84
CA HIS A 19 -8.73 -22.99 1.84
C HIS A 19 -7.60 -23.67 1.04
N LEU A 20 -6.57 -22.89 0.67
CA LEU A 20 -5.40 -23.37 -0.06
C LEU A 20 -4.35 -24.06 0.84
N ARG A 21 -4.60 -24.15 2.16
CA ARG A 21 -3.66 -24.69 3.18
C ARG A 21 -2.30 -24.00 3.20
N ALA A 22 -2.29 -22.68 2.96
CA ALA A 22 -1.08 -21.86 2.86
C ALA A 22 -1.10 -20.65 3.81
N TRP A 23 -2.03 -20.64 4.78
CA TRP A 23 -2.15 -19.53 5.71
C TRP A 23 -1.00 -19.48 6.71
N SER A 24 -0.37 -18.31 6.78
CA SER A 24 0.45 -17.84 7.88
C SER A 24 0.24 -16.33 8.01
N GLN A 25 0.49 -15.77 9.20
CA GLN A 25 0.31 -14.33 9.42
C GLN A 25 1.20 -13.50 8.50
N GLY A 26 2.42 -13.96 8.20
CA GLY A 26 3.32 -13.27 7.26
C GLY A 26 2.85 -13.33 5.81
N MET A 27 2.28 -14.45 5.33
CA MET A 27 1.71 -14.49 3.98
C MET A 27 0.44 -13.62 3.85
N GLU A 28 -0.37 -13.56 4.91
CA GLU A 28 -1.52 -12.65 4.99
C GLU A 28 -1.07 -11.19 4.92
N ASN A 29 -0.05 -10.81 5.70
CA ASN A 29 0.54 -9.47 5.70
C ASN A 29 1.19 -9.12 4.35
N LEU A 30 1.93 -10.06 3.74
CA LEU A 30 2.52 -9.87 2.41
C LEU A 30 1.44 -9.52 1.38
N LEU A 31 0.37 -10.32 1.28
CA LEU A 31 -0.70 -10.08 0.32
C LEU A 31 -1.47 -8.78 0.59
N LEU A 32 -1.64 -8.39 1.86
CA LEU A 32 -2.22 -7.09 2.20
C LEU A 32 -1.32 -5.94 1.74
N GLY A 33 -0.01 -6.05 1.96
CA GLY A 33 0.98 -5.11 1.46
C GLY A 33 0.95 -5.00 -0.06
N THR A 34 0.88 -6.13 -0.76
CA THR A 34 0.75 -6.16 -2.22
C THR A 34 -0.51 -5.41 -2.68
N ALA A 35 -1.67 -5.68 -2.08
CA ALA A 35 -2.91 -4.98 -2.42
C ALA A 35 -2.86 -3.47 -2.11
N ALA A 36 -2.22 -3.10 -1.00
CA ALA A 36 -2.02 -1.70 -0.61
C ALA A 36 -1.13 -0.97 -1.62
N GLN A 37 -0.04 -1.58 -2.05
CA GLN A 37 0.90 -1.00 -2.99
C GLN A 37 0.33 -0.93 -4.41
N GLU A 38 -0.36 -1.98 -4.86
CA GLU A 38 -0.78 -2.08 -6.27
C GLU A 38 -2.03 -1.27 -6.59
N SER A 39 -3.00 -1.22 -5.68
CA SER A 39 -4.29 -0.56 -5.96
C SER A 39 -4.79 0.34 -4.84
N GLN A 40 -3.99 0.57 -3.79
CA GLN A 40 -4.43 1.23 -2.57
C GLN A 40 -5.67 0.55 -1.97
N LEU A 41 -5.60 -0.78 -1.84
CA LEU A 41 -6.70 -1.61 -1.33
C LEU A 41 -7.99 -1.52 -2.19
N GLY A 42 -7.82 -1.44 -3.52
CA GLY A 42 -8.91 -1.44 -4.49
C GLY A 42 -9.48 -0.06 -4.83
N PHE A 43 -8.85 1.03 -4.37
CA PHE A 43 -9.23 2.38 -4.77
C PHE A 43 -8.94 2.65 -6.25
N HIS A 44 -7.90 2.01 -6.81
CA HIS A 44 -7.50 2.13 -8.21
C HIS A 44 -7.36 0.75 -8.88
N LEU A 45 -8.48 0.19 -9.36
CA LEU A 45 -8.48 -1.12 -10.05
C LEU A 45 -7.98 -1.04 -11.52
N LYS A 46 -7.93 0.16 -12.10
CA LYS A 46 -7.32 0.46 -13.40
C LYS A 46 -6.49 1.72 -13.27
N GLN A 47 -5.24 1.59 -12.83
CA GLN A 47 -4.36 2.74 -12.63
C GLN A 47 -3.73 3.15 -13.97
N GLY A 48 -4.45 3.88 -14.82
CA GLY A 48 -3.92 4.47 -16.06
C GLY A 48 -3.09 3.51 -16.93
N ARG A 49 -1.82 3.84 -17.19
CA ARG A 49 -0.87 3.07 -18.03
C ARG A 49 -0.49 1.67 -17.49
N ARG A 50 -1.00 1.26 -16.31
CA ARG A 50 -0.74 -0.07 -15.77
C ARG A 50 -1.76 -1.06 -16.36
N HIS A 51 -1.26 -2.03 -17.12
CA HIS A 51 -2.07 -3.08 -17.77
C HIS A 51 -2.52 -4.21 -16.81
N GLY A 52 -2.32 -4.02 -15.49
CA GLY A 52 -2.69 -4.97 -14.45
C GLY A 52 -4.18 -4.97 -14.14
N LEU A 53 -4.68 -6.08 -13.60
CA LEU A 53 -6.08 -6.30 -13.32
C LEU A 53 -6.36 -6.44 -11.81
N GLY A 54 -7.45 -5.80 -11.37
CA GLY A 54 -8.00 -5.95 -10.02
C GLY A 54 -7.16 -5.41 -8.89
N ILE A 55 -7.44 -5.88 -7.67
CA ILE A 55 -6.85 -5.34 -6.43
C ILE A 55 -5.33 -5.55 -6.35
N TYR A 56 -4.82 -6.58 -7.03
CA TYR A 56 -3.39 -6.87 -7.08
C TYR A 56 -2.72 -6.34 -8.35
N GLN A 57 -3.45 -5.77 -9.32
CA GLN A 57 -2.90 -5.35 -10.62
C GLN A 57 -2.11 -6.47 -11.35
N ILE A 58 -2.60 -7.72 -11.30
CA ILE A 58 -1.94 -8.86 -11.97
C ILE A 58 -2.07 -8.72 -13.49
N GLN A 59 -0.96 -8.87 -14.21
CA GLN A 59 -0.95 -8.79 -15.67
C GLN A 59 -1.58 -10.05 -16.31
N PRO A 60 -2.28 -9.92 -17.46
CA PRO A 60 -2.86 -11.07 -18.16
C PRO A 60 -1.84 -12.16 -18.50
N HIS A 61 -0.62 -11.80 -18.92
CA HIS A 61 0.40 -12.80 -19.21
C HIS A 61 0.83 -13.55 -17.94
N THR A 62 1.06 -12.86 -16.81
CA THR A 62 1.41 -13.52 -15.54
C THR A 62 0.33 -14.49 -15.10
N HIS A 63 -0.94 -14.14 -15.34
CA HIS A 63 -2.05 -15.05 -15.08
C HIS A 63 -2.00 -16.30 -15.97
N GLN A 64 -1.69 -16.16 -17.26
CA GLN A 64 -1.49 -17.29 -18.18
C GLN A 64 -0.30 -18.14 -17.72
N ASP A 65 0.86 -17.54 -17.43
CA ASP A 65 2.07 -18.24 -16.99
C ASP A 65 1.80 -19.10 -15.73
N ILE A 66 1.01 -18.57 -14.77
CA ILE A 66 0.62 -19.35 -13.59
C ILE A 66 -0.22 -20.58 -13.95
N TRP A 67 -1.10 -20.50 -14.94
CA TRP A 67 -1.90 -21.66 -15.37
C TRP A 67 -1.10 -22.63 -16.24
N ASP A 68 -0.43 -22.10 -17.26
CA ASP A 68 0.16 -22.86 -18.36
C ASP A 68 1.56 -23.35 -18.05
N GLU A 69 2.29 -22.70 -17.13
CA GLU A 69 3.64 -23.13 -16.74
C GLU A 69 3.67 -23.72 -15.33
N TYR A 70 2.98 -23.09 -14.36
CA TYR A 70 3.10 -23.50 -12.97
C TYR A 70 2.05 -24.55 -12.54
N LEU A 71 0.77 -24.30 -12.78
CA LEU A 71 -0.30 -25.15 -12.26
C LEU A 71 -0.42 -26.50 -12.97
N ILE A 72 0.13 -26.64 -14.18
CA ILE A 72 0.21 -27.93 -14.90
C ILE A 72 0.92 -28.98 -14.02
N ASP A 73 1.96 -28.60 -13.30
CA ASP A 73 2.73 -29.49 -12.41
C ASP A 73 1.99 -29.81 -11.08
N TYR A 74 0.90 -29.11 -10.77
CA TYR A 74 0.13 -29.29 -9.53
C TYR A 74 -1.38 -29.46 -9.79
N PRO A 75 -1.85 -30.56 -10.41
CA PRO A 75 -3.26 -30.73 -10.80
C PRO A 75 -4.26 -30.59 -9.64
N ALA A 76 -3.91 -31.09 -8.45
CA ALA A 76 -4.76 -30.96 -7.27
C ALA A 76 -4.88 -29.50 -6.77
N LEU A 77 -3.83 -28.69 -6.96
CA LEU A 77 -3.87 -27.26 -6.63
C LEU A 77 -4.62 -26.48 -7.71
N ALA A 78 -4.38 -26.81 -8.99
CA ALA A 78 -5.09 -26.25 -10.13
C ALA A 78 -6.60 -26.43 -9.98
N SER A 79 -7.05 -27.63 -9.58
CA SER A 79 -8.46 -27.92 -9.31
C SER A 79 -9.05 -27.03 -8.19
N LYS A 80 -8.34 -26.86 -7.07
CA LYS A 80 -8.79 -25.99 -5.97
C LYS A 80 -8.90 -24.53 -6.42
N VAL A 81 -7.90 -24.03 -7.13
CA VAL A 81 -7.85 -22.64 -7.61
C VAL A 81 -8.94 -22.42 -8.66
N ARG A 82 -9.14 -23.38 -9.59
CA ARG A 82 -10.22 -23.36 -10.57
C ARG A 82 -11.59 -23.32 -9.90
N GLY A 83 -11.75 -24.04 -8.79
CA GLY A 83 -12.97 -24.07 -7.98
C GLY A 83 -13.30 -22.75 -7.28
N LEU A 84 -12.35 -21.81 -7.20
CA LEU A 84 -12.59 -20.44 -6.72
C LEU A 84 -13.13 -19.50 -7.82
N ALA A 85 -12.83 -19.79 -9.09
CA ALA A 85 -13.29 -19.01 -10.24
C ALA A 85 -14.75 -19.34 -10.60
N SER A 86 -15.43 -18.45 -11.32
CA SER A 86 -16.74 -18.77 -11.89
C SER A 86 -16.67 -19.98 -12.82
N GLN A 87 -17.76 -20.73 -12.93
CA GLN A 87 -17.80 -21.90 -13.79
C GLN A 87 -17.81 -21.52 -15.28
N ARG A 88 -18.64 -20.54 -15.66
CA ARG A 88 -18.89 -20.14 -17.05
C ARG A 88 -17.95 -19.02 -17.49
N ASP A 89 -17.99 -17.86 -16.82
CA ASP A 89 -17.26 -16.67 -17.28
C ASP A 89 -15.75 -16.90 -17.34
N PHE A 90 -15.20 -17.77 -16.48
CA PHE A 90 -13.78 -18.11 -16.54
C PHE A 90 -13.37 -18.78 -17.87
N LEU A 91 -14.26 -19.54 -18.52
CA LEU A 91 -13.93 -20.23 -19.77
C LEU A 91 -13.83 -19.24 -20.94
N ASP A 92 -14.68 -18.22 -20.94
CA ASP A 92 -14.72 -17.22 -22.01
C ASP A 92 -13.80 -16.02 -21.73
N HIS A 93 -13.69 -15.63 -20.46
CA HIS A 93 -13.00 -14.42 -20.00
C HIS A 93 -12.18 -14.69 -18.72
N PRO A 94 -11.19 -15.62 -18.73
CA PRO A 94 -10.48 -16.03 -17.51
C PRO A 94 -9.84 -14.88 -16.73
N HIS A 95 -9.40 -13.84 -17.44
CA HIS A 95 -8.77 -12.65 -16.84
C HIS A 95 -9.74 -11.75 -16.08
N SER A 96 -11.05 -11.77 -16.38
CA SER A 96 -12.01 -10.91 -15.67
C SER A 96 -12.12 -11.27 -14.20
N GLU A 97 -11.92 -12.55 -13.84
CA GLU A 97 -11.90 -13.02 -12.45
C GLU A 97 -10.88 -12.28 -11.58
N LEU A 98 -9.73 -11.87 -12.15
CA LEU A 98 -8.72 -11.10 -11.41
C LEU A 98 -9.27 -9.77 -10.90
N THR A 99 -10.26 -9.21 -11.62
CA THR A 99 -10.90 -7.93 -11.27
C THR A 99 -12.14 -8.12 -10.42
N THR A 100 -12.98 -9.11 -10.73
CA THR A 100 -14.32 -9.26 -10.14
C THR A 100 -14.38 -10.23 -8.96
N ASN A 101 -13.42 -11.14 -8.85
CA ASN A 101 -13.41 -12.20 -7.84
C ASN A 101 -12.19 -12.10 -6.95
N LEU A 102 -12.37 -11.44 -5.80
CA LEU A 102 -11.27 -11.16 -4.87
C LEU A 102 -10.60 -12.43 -4.34
N ARG A 103 -11.37 -13.51 -4.09
CA ARG A 103 -10.78 -14.78 -3.62
C ARG A 103 -9.91 -15.42 -4.69
N TYR A 104 -10.38 -15.42 -5.93
CA TYR A 104 -9.59 -15.91 -7.05
C TYR A 104 -8.34 -15.06 -7.28
N ALA A 105 -8.48 -13.73 -7.30
CA ALA A 105 -7.36 -12.81 -7.43
C ALA A 105 -6.32 -13.01 -6.32
N THR A 106 -6.75 -13.21 -5.06
CA THR A 106 -5.86 -13.54 -3.94
C THR A 106 -5.15 -14.88 -4.15
N ALA A 107 -5.84 -15.90 -4.68
CA ALA A 107 -5.23 -17.19 -4.96
C ALA A 107 -4.12 -17.07 -6.02
N ILE A 108 -4.36 -16.33 -7.11
CA ILE A 108 -3.34 -16.08 -8.14
C ILE A 108 -2.18 -15.24 -7.57
N ALA A 109 -2.47 -14.18 -6.79
CA ALA A 109 -1.42 -13.39 -6.14
C ALA A 109 -0.52 -14.22 -5.23
N TRP A 110 -1.10 -15.16 -4.48
CA TRP A 110 -0.35 -16.12 -3.68
C TRP A 110 0.47 -17.08 -4.55
N LEU A 111 -0.09 -17.56 -5.66
CA LEU A 111 0.62 -18.47 -6.57
C LEU A 111 1.84 -17.82 -7.21
N ILE A 112 1.84 -16.51 -7.47
CA ILE A 112 3.02 -15.76 -7.95
C ILE A 112 4.18 -15.87 -6.94
N TYR A 113 3.90 -15.71 -5.65
CA TYR A 113 4.92 -15.92 -4.62
C TYR A 113 5.31 -17.39 -4.48
N ARG A 114 4.34 -18.31 -4.55
CA ARG A 114 4.59 -19.74 -4.43
C ARG A 114 5.43 -20.28 -5.60
N SER A 115 5.22 -19.82 -6.82
CA SER A 115 6.01 -20.21 -7.99
C SER A 115 7.47 -19.75 -7.87
N ALA A 116 7.69 -18.61 -7.22
CA ALA A 116 9.00 -18.13 -6.78
C ALA A 116 9.57 -18.84 -5.53
N ARG A 117 8.95 -19.93 -5.07
CA ARG A 117 9.34 -20.72 -3.89
C ARG A 117 9.26 -19.96 -2.55
N VAL A 118 8.41 -18.93 -2.48
CA VAL A 118 8.11 -18.22 -1.24
C VAL A 118 6.94 -18.90 -0.55
N TYR A 119 7.23 -19.67 0.51
CA TYR A 119 6.21 -20.42 1.26
C TYR A 119 5.88 -19.80 2.62
N LYS A 120 6.82 -19.05 3.20
CA LYS A 120 6.69 -18.42 4.51
C LYS A 120 7.44 -17.10 4.49
N VAL A 121 6.86 -16.11 5.16
CA VAL A 121 7.49 -14.81 5.45
C VAL A 121 7.27 -14.54 6.93
N GLU A 122 8.25 -13.91 7.58
CA GLU A 122 8.10 -13.49 8.97
C GLU A 122 7.11 -12.31 9.06
N GLU A 123 6.21 -12.36 10.05
CA GLU A 123 5.01 -11.52 10.06
C GLU A 123 5.28 -10.02 10.24
N THR A 124 6.40 -9.66 10.85
CA THR A 124 6.82 -8.27 11.12
C THR A 124 7.87 -7.76 10.13
N ASP A 125 8.39 -8.61 9.23
CA ASP A 125 9.49 -8.25 8.34
C ASP A 125 8.99 -7.59 7.04
N VAL A 126 8.53 -6.35 7.17
CA VAL A 126 8.02 -5.54 6.06
C VAL A 126 9.10 -5.31 5.00
N ALA A 127 10.37 -5.23 5.39
CA ALA A 127 11.49 -5.05 4.45
C ALA A 127 11.66 -6.29 3.55
N THR A 128 11.54 -7.50 4.11
CA THR A 128 11.50 -8.73 3.30
C THR A 128 10.28 -8.76 2.39
N MET A 129 9.10 -8.38 2.89
CA MET A 129 7.89 -8.30 2.07
C MET A 129 8.07 -7.34 0.88
N ALA A 130 8.66 -6.18 1.11
CA ALA A 130 8.95 -5.18 0.08
C ALA A 130 9.91 -5.71 -1.00
N ARG A 131 10.96 -6.44 -0.60
CA ARG A 131 11.88 -7.09 -1.54
C ARG A 131 11.18 -8.15 -2.38
N LEU A 132 10.37 -9.01 -1.75
CA LEU A 132 9.62 -10.07 -2.44
C LEU A 132 8.61 -9.49 -3.43
N TRP A 133 7.88 -8.44 -3.03
CA TRP A 133 6.99 -7.71 -3.92
C TRP A 133 7.75 -7.12 -5.11
N HIS A 134 8.88 -6.45 -4.87
CA HIS A 134 9.69 -5.85 -5.93
C HIS A 134 10.26 -6.90 -6.90
N GLN A 135 10.59 -8.10 -6.42
CA GLN A 135 11.18 -9.16 -7.24
C GLN A 135 10.16 -9.92 -8.10
N HIS A 136 8.93 -10.11 -7.59
CA HIS A 136 7.98 -11.06 -8.19
C HIS A 136 6.66 -10.44 -8.65
N PHE A 137 6.34 -9.24 -8.19
CA PHE A 137 5.08 -8.57 -8.47
C PHE A 137 5.26 -7.25 -9.22
N HIS A 138 6.41 -6.60 -9.06
CA HIS A 138 6.65 -5.31 -9.68
C HIS A 138 6.81 -5.42 -11.20
N HIS A 139 6.03 -4.62 -11.93
CA HIS A 139 6.10 -4.49 -13.38
C HIS A 139 6.47 -3.06 -13.75
N GLY A 140 7.78 -2.75 -13.80
CA GLY A 140 8.31 -1.46 -14.24
C GLY A 140 9.68 -1.12 -13.64
N PRO A 141 10.25 0.06 -13.96
CA PRO A 141 11.46 0.57 -13.32
C PRO A 141 11.18 1.63 -12.23
N SER A 142 9.90 2.02 -12.04
CA SER A 142 9.56 3.24 -11.32
C SER A 142 9.16 3.05 -9.86
N ALA A 143 8.83 1.83 -9.41
CA ALA A 143 8.43 1.62 -8.02
C ALA A 143 9.48 0.80 -7.28
N SER A 144 9.86 1.31 -6.11
CA SER A 144 10.93 0.80 -5.27
C SER A 144 10.38 0.02 -4.09
N ALA A 145 11.21 -0.80 -3.45
CA ALA A 145 10.86 -1.43 -2.18
C ALA A 145 10.42 -0.41 -1.11
N ARG A 146 10.97 0.81 -1.13
CA ARG A 146 10.58 1.89 -0.23
C ARG A 146 9.13 2.35 -0.44
N ASP A 147 8.64 2.35 -1.69
CA ASP A 147 7.26 2.72 -1.98
C ASP A 147 6.28 1.71 -1.35
N PHE A 148 6.63 0.42 -1.40
CA PHE A 148 5.88 -0.62 -0.72
C PHE A 148 5.86 -0.41 0.79
N GLU A 149 7.01 -0.15 1.42
CA GLU A 149 7.10 0.12 2.86
C GLU A 149 6.24 1.33 3.26
N CYS A 150 6.26 2.41 2.48
CA CYS A 150 5.43 3.59 2.69
C CYS A 150 3.94 3.28 2.58
N SER A 151 3.53 2.55 1.53
CA SER A 151 2.13 2.11 1.35
C SER A 151 1.68 1.20 2.48
N TYR A 152 2.53 0.27 2.93
CA TYR A 152 2.27 -0.64 4.03
C TYR A 152 2.08 0.13 5.34
N ALA A 153 3.01 1.02 5.69
CA ALA A 153 2.90 1.85 6.89
C ALA A 153 1.60 2.65 6.91
N ARG A 154 1.30 3.32 5.79
CA ARG A 154 0.12 4.20 5.65
C ARG A 154 -1.20 3.45 5.69
N LEU A 155 -1.32 2.35 4.94
CA LEU A 155 -2.61 1.69 4.67
C LEU A 155 -2.84 0.43 5.50
N VAL A 156 -1.79 -0.23 5.99
CA VAL A 156 -1.90 -1.48 6.74
C VAL A 156 -1.66 -1.25 8.23
N ASN A 157 -0.63 -0.48 8.60
CA ASN A 157 -0.35 -0.18 10.01
C ASN A 157 -1.10 1.07 10.52
N GLY A 158 -1.69 1.87 9.63
CA GLY A 158 -2.31 3.15 9.98
C GLY A 158 -1.31 4.20 10.49
N ALA A 159 -0.01 3.96 10.30
CA ALA A 159 1.04 4.89 10.67
C ALA A 159 1.23 5.87 9.51
N ASP A 160 1.03 7.17 9.76
CA ASP A 160 1.40 8.19 8.79
C ASP A 160 2.95 8.20 8.70
N PRO A 161 3.56 7.94 7.53
CA PRO A 161 5.02 7.95 7.39
C PRO A 161 5.65 9.28 7.81
N THR A 162 4.86 10.37 7.81
CA THR A 162 5.29 11.70 8.25
C THR A 162 5.23 11.93 9.77
N ASP A 163 4.61 11.03 10.54
CA ASP A 163 4.51 11.08 12.01
C ASP A 163 5.73 10.46 12.73
N SER A 164 6.80 10.17 11.98
CA SER A 164 8.09 9.69 12.51
C SER A 164 8.96 10.80 13.09
N ALA A 165 8.53 12.06 13.02
CA ALA A 165 9.17 13.12 13.78
C ALA A 165 8.85 12.91 15.27
N PRO A 166 9.84 12.90 16.19
CA PRO A 166 9.56 12.75 17.60
C PRO A 166 8.60 13.87 18.02
N ARG A 167 7.36 13.50 18.36
CA ARG A 167 6.43 14.40 19.02
C ARG A 167 7.12 14.85 20.30
N TYR A 168 7.65 16.06 20.30
CA TYR A 168 8.13 16.71 21.51
C TYR A 168 6.97 16.73 22.50
N SER A 169 6.98 15.78 23.43
CA SER A 169 6.18 15.83 24.64
C SER A 169 6.86 16.83 25.56
N ALA A 170 6.26 18.00 25.71
CA ALA A 170 6.04 18.66 27.00
C ALA A 170 5.47 20.06 26.79
N ALA A 171 4.52 20.40 27.65
CA ALA A 171 4.05 21.75 27.86
C ALA A 171 5.21 22.76 28.00
N ALA A 172 5.26 23.73 27.11
CA ALA A 172 5.91 25.01 27.37
C ALA A 172 5.11 26.10 26.65
N ARG A 173 4.54 27.03 27.43
CA ARG A 173 3.88 28.23 26.91
C ARG A 173 4.82 28.94 25.93
N PRO A 174 4.30 29.49 24.81
CA PRO A 174 5.11 30.33 23.94
C PRO A 174 5.63 31.55 24.72
N PRO A 175 6.89 31.96 24.54
CA PRO A 175 7.39 33.19 25.13
C PRO A 175 6.59 34.40 24.59
N PRO A 176 6.34 35.43 25.42
CA PRO A 176 5.54 36.56 24.97
C PRO A 176 6.24 37.30 23.83
N LEU A 177 5.45 37.68 22.83
CA LEU A 177 5.87 38.53 21.71
C LEU A 177 6.49 39.82 22.27
N ARG A 178 7.77 40.07 21.94
CA ARG A 178 8.43 41.34 22.24
C ARG A 178 7.74 42.45 21.45
N SER A 179 7.17 43.43 22.15
CA SER A 179 6.68 44.67 21.55
C SER A 179 7.81 45.43 20.83
N PRO A 180 7.52 46.11 19.71
CA PRO A 180 8.53 46.88 18.98
C PRO A 180 9.02 48.08 19.81
N PRO A 181 10.27 48.55 19.60
CA PRO A 181 10.83 49.65 20.38
C PRO A 181 10.11 50.98 20.08
N HIS A 182 9.79 51.69 21.16
CA HIS A 182 9.29 53.05 21.14
C HIS A 182 10.26 53.98 20.39
N LEU A 183 9.73 54.77 19.45
CA LEU A 183 10.43 55.93 18.89
C LEU A 183 10.60 56.96 20.02
N GLU A 184 11.82 57.15 20.50
CA GLU A 184 12.17 58.25 21.40
C GLU A 184 12.06 59.58 20.64
N SER A 185 11.10 60.41 21.06
CA SER A 185 11.03 61.82 20.72
C SER A 185 12.19 62.57 21.40
N LYS A 186 13.26 62.87 20.66
CA LYS A 186 14.28 63.83 21.12
C LYS A 186 13.71 65.25 21.06
N SER A 187 13.46 65.80 22.24
CA SER A 187 13.29 67.23 22.48
C SER A 187 14.67 67.86 22.78
N ALA A 188 14.94 69.03 22.20
CA ALA A 188 15.85 70.08 22.69
C ALA A 188 15.96 71.21 21.64
N PRO A 189 16.35 72.45 22.02
CA PRO A 189 15.72 73.31 23.00
C PRO A 189 15.40 74.71 22.41
N ALA A 190 14.68 75.51 23.21
CA ALA A 190 14.33 76.89 22.91
C ALA A 190 15.53 77.86 22.95
N SER A 191 15.53 78.85 22.06
CA SER A 191 16.20 80.15 22.16
C SER A 191 15.54 81.07 21.11
N VAL A 192 14.57 81.93 21.45
CA VAL A 192 14.65 83.23 22.14
C VAL A 192 14.97 84.40 21.17
N LEU A 193 14.06 85.38 21.23
CA LEU A 193 14.04 86.78 20.77
C LEU A 193 13.87 87.09 19.26
N ASN A 194 12.69 87.56 18.80
CA ASN A 194 12.10 88.93 18.90
C ASN A 194 12.84 89.91 17.93
N VAL A 195 12.20 90.64 17.01
CA VAL A 195 11.48 91.90 17.26
C VAL A 195 10.77 92.36 15.96
N ARG A 196 9.54 92.88 16.13
CA ARG A 196 8.65 93.62 15.20
C ARG A 196 9.23 94.99 14.77
N PRO A 197 8.63 95.80 13.87
CA PRO A 197 7.26 95.78 13.35
C PRO A 197 7.11 95.65 11.83
#